data_AF-A0A969BIE7-F1
#
_entry.id   AF-A0A969BIE7-F1
#
_cell.length_a   1.000
_cell.length_b   1.000
_cell.length_c   1.000
_cell.angle_alpha   90.00
_cell.angle_beta   90.00
_cell.angle_gamma   90.00
#
_symmetry.space_group_name_H-M   'P 1'
#
loop_
_entity.id
_entity.type
_entity.pdbx_description
1 polymer ?
#
loop_
_entity_poly.entity_id
_entity_poly.type
_entity_poly.pdbx_seq_one_letter_code
_entity_poly.pdbx_strand_id
1 'polypeptide(L)'
;MSGSKVIDVGSVPRNTKITAYADKADIYWVYPNQFLHQGFSCTSDISTCIGGSNVSTLCLFSAIHMGFTDIYLMGIDCDGIFRDLVEQSSHFYDAEIENIGDNDPELVVRHLRMSIQGLHGWRVIADKYKDSQHRIVNLTKGGLLNVFPREDYESVVLNKSKSSSVAVASK
;
A
#
# COMPACT_ATOMS: atom_id res chain seq x y z
N MET A 1 25.21 20.34 6.43
CA MET A 1 26.09 19.20 6.15
C MET A 1 25.20 18.01 5.87
N SER A 2 24.92 17.76 4.59
CA SER A 2 24.11 16.62 4.14
C SER A 2 25.06 15.43 4.00
N GLY A 3 24.96 14.46 4.91
CA GLY A 3 25.68 13.20 4.82
C GLY A 3 24.80 12.19 4.09
N SER A 4 25.22 11.74 2.92
CA SER A 4 24.57 10.67 2.17
C SER A 4 24.50 9.41 3.03
N LYS A 5 23.32 9.07 3.55
CA LYS A 5 23.07 7.79 4.20
C LYS A 5 22.77 6.76 3.13
N VAL A 6 23.81 6.11 2.62
CA VAL A 6 23.67 4.84 1.92
C VAL A 6 23.42 3.78 2.99
N ILE A 7 22.19 3.28 3.05
CA ILE A 7 21.85 2.18 3.95
C ILE A 7 22.18 0.90 3.21
N ASP A 8 23.33 0.33 3.58
CA ASP A 8 23.84 -0.95 3.12
C ASP A 8 22.97 -2.08 3.69
N VAL A 9 22.29 -2.79 2.80
CA VAL A 9 21.54 -4.01 3.12
C VAL A 9 22.19 -5.11 2.31
N GLY A 10 22.91 -5.98 3.02
CA GLY A 10 23.93 -6.85 2.48
C GLY A 10 23.56 -7.64 1.23
N SER A 11 24.60 -7.88 0.42
CA SER A 11 24.69 -8.82 -0.71
C SER A 11 23.97 -8.50 -2.02
N VAL A 12 23.46 -7.28 -2.22
CA VAL A 12 23.00 -6.88 -3.57
C VAL A 12 24.21 -6.52 -4.45
N PRO A 13 24.40 -7.15 -5.64
CA PRO A 13 25.45 -6.76 -6.56
C PRO A 13 25.34 -5.27 -6.88
N ARG A 14 26.46 -4.53 -6.87
CA ARG A 14 26.48 -3.11 -7.27
C ARG A 14 26.01 -2.98 -8.72
N ASN A 15 24.71 -2.78 -8.90
CA ASN A 15 24.11 -2.51 -10.18
C ASN A 15 24.46 -1.06 -10.55
N THR A 16 25.42 -0.88 -11.45
CA THR A 16 26.04 0.41 -11.82
C THR A 16 25.04 1.50 -12.27
N LYS A 17 23.80 1.12 -12.61
CA LYS A 17 22.75 2.08 -12.97
C LYS A 17 22.17 2.84 -11.79
N ILE A 18 22.04 2.22 -10.60
CA ILE A 18 21.36 2.86 -9.46
C ILE A 18 22.28 3.86 -8.74
N THR A 19 23.59 3.61 -8.74
CA THR A 19 24.59 4.50 -8.14
C THR A 19 24.65 5.87 -8.81
N ALA A 20 24.20 5.99 -10.07
CA ALA A 20 24.11 7.27 -10.78
C ALA A 20 23.06 8.24 -10.19
N TYR A 21 22.17 7.75 -9.32
CA TYR A 21 21.14 8.54 -8.65
C TYR A 21 21.49 8.87 -7.20
N ALA A 22 22.59 8.35 -6.66
CA ALA A 22 22.94 8.47 -5.24
C ALA A 22 23.14 9.93 -4.78
N ASP A 23 23.56 10.82 -5.68
CA ASP A 23 23.73 12.26 -5.39
C ASP A 23 22.48 13.10 -5.72
N LYS A 24 21.44 12.48 -6.31
CA LYS A 24 20.25 13.17 -6.83
C LYS A 24 18.98 12.89 -6.05
N ALA A 25 18.93 11.76 -5.35
CA ALA A 25 17.76 11.31 -4.62
C ALA A 25 18.16 10.41 -3.45
N ASP A 26 17.30 10.40 -2.42
CA ASP A 26 17.37 9.37 -1.39
C ASP A 26 16.93 8.02 -1.99
N ILE A 27 17.75 6.99 -1.80
CA ILE A 27 17.51 5.64 -2.33
C ILE A 27 17.10 4.73 -1.17
N TYR A 28 15.90 4.18 -1.27
CA TYR A 28 15.33 3.26 -0.28
C TYR A 28 15.21 1.85 -0.86
N TRP A 29 15.53 0.84 -0.05
CA TRP A 29 15.47 -0.57 -0.42
C TRP A 29 14.24 -1.23 0.21
N VAL A 30 13.53 -2.03 -0.58
CA VAL A 30 12.32 -2.76 -0.15
C VAL A 30 12.47 -4.24 -0.47
N TYR A 31 11.96 -5.09 0.41
CA TYR A 31 11.86 -6.53 0.18
C TYR A 31 10.45 -6.91 -0.28
N PRO A 32 10.19 -7.03 -1.59
CA PRO A 32 8.83 -7.25 -2.12
C PRO A 32 8.24 -8.62 -1.78
N ASN A 33 9.07 -9.57 -1.33
CA ASN A 33 8.64 -10.92 -0.97
C ASN A 33 8.55 -11.13 0.55
N GLN A 34 8.72 -10.08 1.35
CA GLN A 34 8.62 -10.16 2.80
C GLN A 34 7.23 -9.71 3.24
N PHE A 35 6.36 -10.69 3.48
CA PHE A 35 4.99 -10.47 3.91
C PHE A 35 4.91 -10.06 5.38
N LEU A 36 3.97 -9.16 5.68
CA LEU A 36 3.69 -8.73 7.05
C LEU A 36 2.87 -9.83 7.76
N HIS A 37 3.32 -10.25 8.95
CA HIS A 37 2.60 -11.22 9.80
C HIS A 37 2.29 -10.65 11.18
N GLN A 38 1.31 -11.22 11.88
CA GLN A 38 1.02 -10.85 13.27
C GLN A 38 2.24 -11.13 14.16
N GLY A 39 2.58 -10.18 15.03
CA GLY A 39 3.78 -10.24 15.87
C GLY A 39 5.08 -9.78 15.18
N PHE A 40 5.06 -9.47 13.88
CA PHE A 40 6.20 -8.81 13.23
C PHE A 40 6.27 -7.36 13.70
N SER A 41 7.38 -6.95 14.32
CA SER A 41 7.66 -5.54 14.60
C SER A 41 8.07 -4.85 13.29
N CYS A 42 7.15 -4.70 12.33
CA CYS A 42 7.50 -3.98 11.12
C CYS A 42 7.83 -2.54 11.52
N THR A 43 9.01 -2.07 11.14
CA THR A 43 9.25 -0.64 11.04
C THR A 43 8.44 -0.19 9.82
N SER A 44 7.70 0.89 9.96
CA SER A 44 7.08 1.61 8.83
C SER A 44 7.99 2.70 8.30
N ASP A 45 9.20 2.74 8.87
CA ASP A 45 10.26 3.65 8.51
C ASP A 45 10.95 3.07 7.29
N ILE A 46 10.61 3.61 6.12
CA ILE A 46 11.19 3.20 4.85
C ILE A 46 12.69 3.50 4.77
N SER A 47 13.24 4.31 5.70
CA SER A 47 14.68 4.49 5.81
C SER A 47 15.38 3.21 6.28
N THR A 48 14.69 2.36 7.01
CA THR A 48 15.14 0.98 7.22
C THR A 48 14.62 0.10 6.09
N CYS A 49 15.30 -1.02 5.80
CA CYS A 49 14.75 -1.94 4.82
C CYS A 49 13.44 -2.55 5.33
N ILE A 50 12.36 -2.37 4.59
CA ILE A 50 11.02 -2.80 4.98
C ILE A 50 10.51 -3.95 4.11
N GLY A 51 9.65 -4.78 4.71
CA GLY A 51 8.84 -5.72 3.94
C GLY A 51 7.73 -4.99 3.21
N GLY A 52 7.60 -5.23 1.91
CA GLY A 52 6.52 -4.72 1.08
C GLY A 52 5.69 -5.87 0.56
N SER A 53 4.50 -6.11 1.13
CA SER A 53 3.62 -7.19 0.65
C SER A 53 2.97 -6.89 -0.69
N ASN A 54 2.76 -5.60 -1.02
CA ASN A 54 2.27 -5.12 -2.31
C ASN A 54 2.67 -3.65 -2.48
N VAL A 55 2.48 -3.13 -3.70
CA VAL A 55 2.81 -1.73 -4.03
C VAL A 55 2.05 -0.73 -3.16
N SER A 56 0.78 -1.02 -2.83
CA SER A 56 -0.07 -0.11 -2.07
C SER A 56 0.37 0.07 -0.62
N THR A 57 0.87 -0.99 0.04
CA THR A 57 1.43 -0.89 1.40
C THR A 57 2.74 -0.11 1.40
N LEU A 58 3.57 -0.24 0.35
CA LEU A 58 4.77 0.58 0.17
C LEU A 58 4.43 2.06 -0.03
N CYS A 59 3.41 2.38 -0.82
CA CYS A 59 2.91 3.74 -0.98
C CYS A 59 2.42 4.32 0.37
N LEU A 60 1.70 3.53 1.16
CA LEU A 60 1.27 3.94 2.50
C LEU A 60 2.45 4.28 3.40
N PHE A 61 3.45 3.39 3.52
CA PHE A 61 4.62 3.65 4.36
C PHE A 61 5.43 4.85 3.87
N SER A 62 5.50 5.05 2.54
CA SER A 62 6.12 6.24 1.95
C SER A 62 5.39 7.52 2.33
N ALA A 63 4.06 7.52 2.28
CA ALA A 63 3.26 8.67 2.71
C ALA A 63 3.48 9.00 4.20
N ILE A 64 3.52 7.98 5.05
CA ILE A 64 3.78 8.14 6.48
C ILE A 64 5.19 8.70 6.71
N HIS A 65 6.20 8.19 6.00
CA HIS A 65 7.57 8.70 6.08
C HIS A 65 7.69 10.16 5.64
N MET A 66 6.94 10.56 4.62
CA MET A 66 6.86 11.95 4.18
C MET A 66 6.08 12.87 5.15
N GLY A 67 5.51 12.33 6.22
CA GLY A 67 4.81 13.09 7.25
C GLY A 67 3.31 13.30 6.98
N PHE A 68 2.71 12.59 6.02
CA PHE A 68 1.26 12.65 5.80
C PHE A 68 0.51 11.94 6.93
N THR A 69 -0.45 12.63 7.55
CA THR A 69 -1.28 12.09 8.63
C THR A 69 -2.67 11.68 8.17
N ASP A 70 -3.26 12.39 7.20
CA ASP A 70 -4.55 12.04 6.58
C ASP A 70 -4.30 11.31 5.25
N ILE A 71 -4.56 9.99 5.24
CA ILE A 71 -4.25 9.11 4.12
C ILE A 71 -5.53 8.42 3.65
N TYR A 72 -5.81 8.53 2.36
CA TYR A 72 -7.01 7.99 1.74
C TYR A 72 -6.64 6.90 0.75
N LEU A 73 -7.13 5.69 0.99
CA LEU A 73 -6.92 4.51 0.18
C LEU A 73 -8.04 4.39 -0.85
N MET A 74 -7.70 4.17 -2.12
CA MET A 74 -8.66 4.01 -3.21
C MET A 74 -8.16 2.95 -4.18
N GLY A 75 -9.09 2.15 -4.73
CA GLY A 75 -8.77 1.08 -5.68
C GLY A 75 -8.09 -0.11 -5.01
N ILE A 76 -8.32 -0.30 -3.71
CA ILE A 76 -7.80 -1.44 -2.94
C ILE A 76 -8.98 -2.29 -2.50
N ASP A 77 -9.49 -3.10 -3.44
CA ASP A 77 -10.67 -3.93 -3.19
C ASP A 77 -10.33 -5.18 -2.35
N CYS A 78 -9.13 -5.75 -2.50
CA CYS A 78 -8.75 -7.01 -1.83
C CYS A 78 -9.69 -8.20 -2.12
N ASP A 79 -10.44 -8.18 -3.22
CA ASP A 79 -11.38 -9.24 -3.61
C ASP A 79 -11.02 -9.93 -4.95
N GLY A 80 -9.88 -9.59 -5.55
CA GLY A 80 -9.47 -10.03 -6.89
C GLY A 80 -9.58 -11.54 -7.12
N ILE A 81 -8.98 -12.35 -6.24
CA ILE A 81 -9.04 -13.82 -6.36
C ILE A 81 -10.46 -14.37 -6.37
N PHE A 82 -11.39 -13.75 -5.64
CA PHE A 82 -12.78 -14.20 -5.63
C PHE A 82 -13.48 -13.86 -6.93
N ARG A 83 -13.14 -12.73 -7.55
CA ARG A 83 -13.62 -12.31 -8.87
C ARG A 83 -13.09 -13.24 -9.95
N ASP A 84 -11.79 -13.51 -9.94
CA ASP A 84 -11.15 -14.39 -10.91
C ASP A 84 -11.72 -15.82 -10.84
N LEU A 85 -11.98 -16.35 -9.63
CA LEU A 85 -12.62 -17.67 -9.43
C LEU A 85 -14.06 -17.76 -9.94
N VAL A 86 -14.73 -16.63 -10.18
CA VAL A 86 -16.09 -16.58 -10.76
C VAL A 86 -16.10 -15.90 -12.12
N GLU A 87 -14.95 -15.87 -12.81
CA GLU A 87 -14.79 -15.34 -14.17
C GLU A 87 -15.23 -13.87 -14.29
N GLN A 88 -14.96 -13.06 -13.27
CA GLN A 88 -15.18 -11.62 -13.27
C GLN A 88 -13.83 -10.89 -13.31
N SER A 89 -13.77 -9.79 -14.05
CA SER A 89 -12.59 -8.93 -14.05
C SER A 89 -12.32 -8.40 -12.63
N SER A 90 -11.06 -8.57 -12.21
CA SER A 90 -10.52 -8.10 -10.93
C SER A 90 -9.83 -6.72 -11.04
N HIS A 91 -9.63 -6.19 -12.26
CA HIS A 91 -8.89 -4.96 -12.51
C HIS A 91 -9.77 -3.89 -13.18
N PHE A 92 -9.50 -2.63 -12.85
CA PHE A 92 -10.28 -1.50 -13.38
C PHE A 92 -10.02 -1.23 -14.88
N TYR A 93 -8.79 -1.48 -15.35
CA TYR A 93 -8.34 -1.05 -16.69
C TYR A 93 -8.33 -2.16 -17.74
N ASP A 94 -8.33 -3.44 -17.33
CA ASP A 94 -8.27 -4.58 -18.23
C ASP A 94 -9.43 -5.54 -17.95
N ALA A 95 -10.24 -5.79 -18.98
CA ALA A 95 -11.31 -6.79 -18.94
C ALA A 95 -10.78 -8.22 -19.13
N GLU A 96 -9.45 -8.41 -19.12
CA GLU A 96 -8.84 -9.72 -19.16
C GLU A 96 -9.10 -10.41 -17.82
N ILE A 97 -9.84 -11.52 -17.89
CA ILE A 97 -10.01 -12.42 -16.76
C ILE A 97 -8.69 -13.17 -16.64
N GLU A 98 -8.01 -13.03 -15.52
CA GLU A 98 -6.97 -13.97 -15.15
C GLU A 98 -7.69 -15.31 -14.96
N ASN A 99 -7.70 -16.18 -15.98
CA ASN A 99 -8.36 -17.49 -15.96
C ASN A 99 -7.61 -18.46 -15.03
N ILE A 100 -7.47 -18.10 -13.76
CA ILE A 100 -6.69 -18.83 -12.75
C ILE A 100 -7.33 -20.21 -12.49
N GLY A 101 -8.65 -20.32 -12.66
CA GLY A 101 -9.41 -21.54 -12.43
C GLY A 101 -9.21 -22.64 -13.49
N ASP A 102 -8.79 -22.30 -14.71
CA ASP A 102 -8.93 -23.22 -15.84
C ASP A 102 -7.80 -24.25 -15.98
N ASN A 103 -6.57 -24.03 -15.49
CA ASN A 103 -5.46 -24.88 -15.93
C ASN A 103 -4.29 -25.16 -14.95
N ASP A 104 -4.25 -24.60 -13.74
CA ASP A 104 -3.16 -24.92 -12.80
C ASP A 104 -3.55 -24.73 -11.31
N PRO A 105 -3.73 -25.84 -10.55
CA PRO A 105 -3.96 -25.79 -9.11
C PRO A 105 -2.89 -25.02 -8.34
N GLU A 106 -1.63 -25.00 -8.80
CA GLU A 106 -0.55 -24.27 -8.13
C GLU A 106 -0.71 -22.76 -8.28
N LEU A 107 -1.24 -22.28 -9.42
CA LEU A 107 -1.59 -20.87 -9.60
C LEU A 107 -2.70 -20.46 -8.64
N VAL A 108 -3.74 -21.29 -8.50
CA VAL A 108 -4.83 -21.05 -7.53
C VAL A 108 -4.26 -20.97 -6.10
N VAL A 109 -3.44 -21.94 -5.69
CA VAL A 109 -2.81 -21.96 -4.36
C VAL A 109 -1.94 -20.72 -4.15
N ARG A 110 -1.15 -20.32 -5.15
CA ARG A 110 -0.30 -19.13 -5.09
C ARG A 110 -1.14 -17.86 -4.90
N HIS A 111 -2.20 -17.67 -5.68
CA HIS A 111 -3.04 -16.48 -5.60
C HIS A 111 -3.79 -16.43 -4.27
N LEU A 112 -4.38 -17.55 -3.82
CA LEU A 112 -4.99 -17.64 -2.49
C LEU A 112 -4.01 -17.27 -1.38
N ARG A 113 -2.78 -17.81 -1.42
CA ARG A 113 -1.72 -17.49 -0.46
C ARG A 113 -1.38 -16.00 -0.47
N MET A 114 -1.24 -15.40 -1.66
CA MET A 114 -0.96 -13.97 -1.79
C MET A 114 -2.12 -13.10 -1.25
N SER A 115 -3.36 -13.44 -1.56
CA SER A 115 -4.54 -12.73 -1.07
C SER A 115 -4.66 -12.81 0.46
N ILE A 116 -4.48 -14.01 1.04
CA ILE A 116 -4.47 -14.20 2.50
C ILE A 116 -3.38 -13.35 3.14
N GLN A 117 -2.14 -13.39 2.62
CA GLN A 117 -1.05 -12.57 3.15
C GLN A 117 -1.29 -11.07 2.99
N GLY A 118 -1.93 -10.64 1.90
CA GLY A 118 -2.34 -9.25 1.69
C GLY A 118 -3.35 -8.79 2.76
N LEU A 119 -4.40 -9.59 2.99
CA LEU A 119 -5.42 -9.30 4.02
C LEU A 119 -4.81 -9.26 5.43
N HIS A 120 -3.93 -10.21 5.75
CA HIS A 120 -3.19 -10.19 7.02
C HIS A 120 -2.32 -8.95 7.16
N GLY A 121 -1.60 -8.56 6.10
CA GLY A 121 -0.76 -7.37 6.11
C GLY A 121 -1.57 -6.10 6.39
N TRP A 122 -2.73 -5.94 5.76
CA TRP A 122 -3.61 -4.81 6.03
C TRP A 122 -4.14 -4.80 7.47
N ARG A 123 -4.48 -5.96 8.03
CA ARG A 123 -4.86 -6.06 9.45
C ARG A 123 -3.73 -5.61 10.38
N VAL A 124 -2.51 -6.08 10.16
CA VAL A 124 -1.34 -5.70 10.95
C VAL A 124 -1.09 -4.19 10.90
N ILE A 125 -1.23 -3.60 9.70
CA ILE A 125 -1.13 -2.15 9.52
C ILE A 125 -2.23 -1.42 10.30
N ALA A 126 -3.49 -1.84 10.17
CA ALA A 126 -4.60 -1.22 10.89
C ALA A 126 -4.38 -1.27 12.41
N ASP A 127 -3.98 -2.42 12.95
CA ASP A 127 -3.71 -2.60 14.38
C ASP A 127 -2.55 -1.70 14.87
N LYS A 128 -1.51 -1.52 14.04
CA LYS A 128 -0.37 -0.65 14.36
C LYS A 128 -0.74 0.83 14.43
N TYR A 129 -1.64 1.28 13.56
CA TYR A 129 -1.98 2.70 13.42
C TYR A 129 -3.28 3.13 14.11
N LYS A 130 -4.04 2.19 14.69
CA LYS A 130 -5.35 2.45 15.31
C LYS A 130 -5.34 3.57 16.37
N ASP A 131 -4.27 3.65 17.17
CA ASP A 131 -4.11 4.62 18.26
C ASP A 131 -3.06 5.69 17.93
N SER A 132 -2.72 5.83 16.64
CA SER A 132 -1.73 6.80 16.18
C SER A 132 -2.38 8.10 15.70
N GLN A 133 -1.57 9.11 15.40
CA GLN A 133 -2.01 10.34 14.74
C GLN A 133 -2.43 10.16 13.27
N HIS A 134 -2.23 8.99 12.68
CA HIS A 134 -2.53 8.74 11.27
C HIS A 134 -3.99 8.34 11.11
N ARG A 135 -4.73 9.17 10.37
CA ARG A 135 -6.08 8.86 9.92
C ARG A 135 -6.00 8.20 8.55
N ILE A 136 -6.19 6.88 8.53
CA ILE A 136 -6.19 6.07 7.31
C ILE A 136 -7.64 5.67 6.99
N VAL A 137 -8.12 6.05 5.81
CA VAL A 137 -9.53 5.89 5.41
C VAL A 137 -9.63 5.16 4.08
N ASN A 138 -10.54 4.21 3.96
CA ASN A 138 -10.86 3.54 2.70
C ASN A 138 -11.98 4.30 1.95
N LEU A 139 -11.69 4.72 0.71
CA LEU A 139 -12.64 5.38 -0.20
C LEU A 139 -13.14 4.48 -1.32
N THR A 140 -12.73 3.22 -1.32
CA THR A 140 -13.17 2.24 -2.31
C THR A 140 -14.68 2.00 -2.14
N LYS A 141 -15.43 1.75 -3.22
CA LYS A 141 -16.89 1.54 -3.13
C LYS A 141 -17.29 0.15 -2.62
N GLY A 142 -16.39 -0.83 -2.70
CA GLY A 142 -16.64 -2.21 -2.29
C GLY A 142 -15.39 -2.91 -1.77
N GLY A 143 -15.33 -4.21 -2.02
CA GLY A 143 -14.20 -5.04 -1.63
C GLY A 143 -14.16 -5.40 -0.14
N LEU A 144 -13.08 -6.08 0.24
CA LEU A 144 -12.85 -6.71 1.53
C LEU A 144 -11.94 -5.90 2.46
N LEU A 145 -11.42 -4.74 2.03
CA LEU A 145 -10.59 -3.88 2.86
C LEU A 145 -11.43 -3.13 3.93
N ASN A 146 -11.92 -3.86 4.93
CA ASN A 146 -12.79 -3.34 6.00
C ASN A 146 -12.06 -3.15 7.34
N VAL A 147 -10.72 -3.18 7.32
CA VAL A 147 -9.89 -2.93 8.50
C VAL A 147 -9.67 -1.44 8.79
N PHE A 148 -10.00 -0.57 7.83
CA PHE A 148 -9.99 0.89 7.99
C PHE A 148 -11.42 1.43 7.88
N PRO A 149 -11.74 2.58 8.53
CA PRO A 149 -13.01 3.27 8.33
C PRO A 149 -13.27 3.56 6.85
N ARG A 150 -14.53 3.46 6.42
CA ARG A 150 -14.94 3.72 5.05
C ARG A 150 -15.70 5.03 4.94
N GLU A 151 -15.34 5.84 3.96
CA GLU A 151 -16.03 7.10 3.63
C GLU A 151 -16.30 7.19 2.13
N ASP A 152 -17.37 7.89 1.75
CA ASP A 152 -17.65 8.18 0.33
C ASP A 152 -16.67 9.22 -0.20
N TYR A 153 -16.06 8.95 -1.36
CA TYR A 153 -15.14 9.86 -2.02
C TYR A 153 -15.73 11.26 -2.22
N GLU A 154 -16.96 11.32 -2.70
CA GLU A 154 -17.70 12.54 -2.98
C GLU A 154 -17.86 13.38 -1.70
N SER A 155 -18.16 12.73 -0.58
CA SER A 155 -18.27 13.39 0.74
C SER A 155 -16.93 14.01 1.17
N VAL A 156 -15.81 13.32 0.97
CA VAL A 156 -14.48 13.82 1.33
C VAL A 156 -14.07 15.02 0.47
N VAL A 157 -14.26 14.94 -0.84
CA VAL A 157 -13.83 16.00 -1.78
C VAL A 157 -14.70 17.25 -1.64
N LEU A 158 -16.02 17.09 -1.49
CA LEU A 158 -16.95 18.21 -1.35
C LEU A 158 -16.87 18.90 0.01
N ASN A 159 -16.48 18.18 1.08
CA ASN A 159 -16.26 18.80 2.39
C ASN A 159 -14.93 19.57 2.44
N LYS A 160 -13.90 19.14 1.71
CA LYS A 160 -12.64 19.89 1.55
C LYS A 160 -12.82 21.19 0.74
N SER A 161 -13.68 21.18 -0.29
CA SER A 161 -13.95 22.41 -1.05
C SER A 161 -14.65 23.48 -0.21
N LYS A 162 -15.61 23.08 0.64
CA LYS A 162 -16.31 23.98 1.56
C LYS A 162 -15.42 24.59 2.64
N SER A 163 -14.56 23.78 3.27
CA SER A 163 -13.63 24.24 4.31
C SER A 163 -12.54 25.18 3.75
N SER A 164 -12.13 24.97 2.49
CA SER A 164 -11.20 25.88 1.79
C SER A 164 -11.85 27.21 1.38
N SER A 165 -13.13 27.21 0.99
CA SER A 165 -13.86 28.44 0.64
C SER A 165 -14.17 29.35 1.84
N VAL A 166 -14.34 28.79 3.04
CA VAL A 166 -14.55 29.59 4.27
C VAL A 166 -13.27 30.29 4.73
N ALA A 167 -12.10 29.66 4.54
CA ALA A 167 -10.81 30.24 4.90
C ALA A 167 -10.40 31.42 4.00
N VAL A 168 -10.89 31.48 2.76
CA VAL A 168 -10.58 32.58 1.82
C VAL A 168 -11.51 33.79 2.01
N ALA A 169 -12.74 33.58 2.50
CA ALA A 169 -13.72 34.66 2.72
C ALA A 169 -13.49 35.49 4.01
N SER A 170 -12.41 35.22 4.75
CA SER A 170 -12.12 35.82 6.07
C SER A 170 -10.93 36.80 6.06
N LYS A 171 -10.60 37.40 4.92
CA LYS A 171 -9.54 38.42 4.80
C LYS A 171 -10.04 39.69 4.14
#